data_AF-A0A8B6ELK1-F1
#
_entry.id   AF-A0A8B6ELK1-F1
#
_cell.length_a   1.000
_cell.length_b   1.000
_cell.length_c   1.000
_cell.angle_alpha   90.00
_cell.angle_beta   90.00
_cell.angle_gamma   90.00
#
_symmetry.space_group_name_H-M   'P 1'
#
loop_
_entity.id
_entity.type
_entity.pdbx_description
1 polymer ?
#
loop_
_entity_poly.entity_id
_entity_poly.type
_entity_poly.pdbx_seq_one_letter_code
_entity_poly.pdbx_strand_id
1 'polypeptide(L)' 'MSNTCPDCGSEFSRKDVMLRHQRNKHRISQPYPQVNDAYPPPPPPPPPPPPPPPPPPPPPPPRHRRRRRRRRQRM' A
#
# COMPACT_ATOMS: atom_id res chain seq x y z
N MET A 1 -1.26 -4.77 45.13
CA MET A 1 -1.66 -4.06 43.89
C MET A 1 -2.71 -4.91 43.19
N SER A 2 -4.00 -4.61 43.42
CA SER A 2 -5.12 -5.28 42.76
C SER A 2 -5.20 -4.81 41.30
N ASN A 3 -5.24 -5.76 40.36
CA ASN A 3 -5.37 -5.45 38.93
C ASN A 3 -6.80 -5.80 38.51
N THR A 4 -7.72 -4.87 38.77
CA THR A 4 -9.13 -5.00 38.44
C THR A 4 -9.40 -4.59 37.00
N CYS A 5 -10.30 -5.30 36.33
CA CYS A 5 -10.72 -4.92 34.98
C CYS A 5 -11.69 -3.72 35.06
N PRO A 6 -11.45 -2.61 34.34
CA PRO A 6 -12.32 -1.43 34.40
C PRO A 6 -13.68 -1.65 33.74
N ASP A 7 -13.78 -2.59 32.81
CA ASP A 7 -15.02 -2.86 32.05
C ASP A 7 -16.02 -3.74 32.81
N CYS A 8 -15.56 -4.61 33.71
CA CYS A 8 -16.43 -5.57 34.40
C CYS A 8 -16.14 -5.74 35.90
N GLY A 9 -15.13 -5.04 36.43
CA GLY A 9 -14.77 -5.10 37.85
C GLY A 9 -14.12 -6.41 38.31
N SER A 10 -13.81 -7.34 37.40
CA SER A 10 -13.20 -8.62 37.76
C SER A 10 -11.82 -8.41 38.38
N GLU A 11 -11.58 -9.03 39.54
CA GLU A 11 -10.31 -8.94 40.25
C GLU A 11 -9.34 -10.04 39.81
N PHE A 12 -8.11 -9.65 39.45
CA PHE A 12 -7.07 -10.59 39.08
C PHE A 12 -5.83 -10.40 39.95
N SER A 13 -5.20 -11.54 40.28
CA SER A 13 -3.95 -11.56 41.04
C SER A 13 -2.79 -10.87 40.31
N ARG A 14 -2.81 -10.86 38.96
CA ARG A 14 -1.74 -10.28 38.13
C ARG A 14 -2.30 -9.47 36.95
N LYS A 15 -1.54 -8.46 36.54
CA LYS A 15 -1.88 -7.52 35.46
C LYS A 15 -1.96 -8.19 34.08
N ASP A 16 -1.08 -9.15 33.79
CA ASP A 16 -1.05 -9.89 32.52
C ASP A 16 -2.33 -10.72 32.31
N VAL A 17 -2.82 -11.35 33.38
CA VAL A 17 -4.09 -12.10 33.36
C VAL A 17 -5.26 -11.16 33.11
N MET A 18 -5.29 -10.01 33.78
CA MET A 18 -6.32 -8.97 33.57
C MET A 18 -6.31 -8.43 32.13
N LEU A 19 -5.14 -8.14 31.56
CA LEU A 19 -5.02 -7.64 30.18
C LEU A 19 -5.47 -8.68 29.14
N ARG A 20 -5.14 -9.96 29.34
CA ARG A 20 -5.64 -11.05 28.48
C ARG A 20 -7.16 -11.21 28.61
N HIS A 21 -7.68 -11.14 29.84
CA HIS A 21 -9.11 -11.15 30.09
C HIS A 21 -9.79 -10.00 29.34
N GLN A 22 -9.29 -8.76 29.48
CA GLN A 22 -9.83 -7.58 28.84
C GLN A 22 -9.82 -7.69 27.31
N ARG A 23 -8.72 -8.16 26.72
CA ARG A 23 -8.60 -8.35 25.26
C ARG A 23 -9.57 -9.40 24.73
N ASN A 24 -9.77 -10.51 25.44
CA ASN A 24 -10.59 -11.62 24.97
C ASN A 24 -12.09 -11.43 25.24
N LYS A 25 -12.44 -10.89 26.41
CA LYS A 25 -13.84 -10.75 26.87
C LYS A 25 -14.45 -9.41 26.46
N HIS A 26 -13.66 -8.35 26.49
CA HIS A 26 -14.13 -7.00 26.16
C HIS A 26 -13.69 -6.54 24.77
N ARG A 27 -12.95 -7.38 24.01
CA ARG A 27 -12.44 -7.06 22.67
C ARG A 27 -11.82 -5.66 22.60
N ILE A 28 -11.14 -5.27 23.67
CA ILE A 28 -10.28 -4.10 23.65
C ILE A 28 -9.07 -4.54 22.84
N SER A 29 -9.19 -4.45 21.52
CA SER A 29 -8.05 -4.16 20.65
C SER A 29 -7.43 -2.95 21.32
N GLN A 30 -6.38 -3.14 22.10
CA GLN A 30 -5.69 -2.01 22.71
C GLN A 30 -5.46 -1.02 21.57
N PRO A 31 -6.12 0.16 21.57
CA PRO A 31 -5.51 1.23 20.84
C PRO A 31 -4.17 1.40 21.54
N TYR A 32 -3.12 1.50 20.74
CA TYR A 32 -1.74 1.80 21.12
C TYR A 32 -1.60 2.44 22.51
N PRO A 33 -0.57 2.06 23.31
CA PRO A 33 -0.32 2.75 24.58
C PRO A 33 -0.40 4.25 24.33
N GLN A 34 -1.26 4.94 25.08
CA GLN A 34 -1.51 6.36 24.91
C GLN A 34 -0.16 7.08 24.92
N VAL A 35 0.27 7.48 23.73
CA VAL A 35 1.48 8.26 23.52
C VAL A 35 1.16 9.64 24.04
N ASN A 36 1.52 9.88 25.30
CA ASN A 36 1.46 11.18 25.92
C ASN A 36 2.28 12.14 25.06
N ASP A 37 1.60 13.07 24.37
CA ASP A 37 1.96 14.37 23.74
C ASP A 37 3.40 14.69 23.26
N ALA A 38 4.32 13.72 23.28
CA ALA A 38 5.75 13.87 22.97
C ALA A 38 6.15 13.15 21.68
N TYR A 39 5.24 12.36 21.09
CA TYR A 39 5.45 11.75 19.79
C TYR A 39 4.58 12.48 18.76
N PRO A 40 5.18 13.21 17.79
CA PRO A 40 4.41 13.72 16.68
C PRO A 40 3.75 12.54 15.95
N PRO A 41 2.57 12.75 15.34
CA PRO A 41 1.96 11.72 14.51
C PRO A 41 2.97 11.27 13.43
N PRO A 42 2.93 9.98 13.04
CA PRO A 42 3.81 9.50 11.98
C PRO A 42 3.61 10.34 10.71
N PRO A 43 4.66 10.58 9.92
CA PRO A 43 4.55 11.35 8.69
C PRO A 43 3.57 10.67 7.72
N PRO A 44 2.89 11.44 6.84
CA PRO A 44 2.01 10.88 5.83
C PRO A 44 2.80 9.96 4.88
N PRO A 45 2.14 8.96 4.26
CA PRO A 45 2.78 8.11 3.27
C PRO A 45 3.24 8.93 2.05
N PRO A 46 4.29 8.49 1.34
CA PRO A 46 4.74 9.15 0.12
C PRO A 46 3.68 9.09 -0.98
N PRO A 47 3.68 10.05 -1.93
CA PRO A 47 2.76 10.02 -3.06
C PRO A 47 3.01 8.79 -3.94
N PRO A 48 1.98 8.31 -4.67
CA PRO A 48 2.14 7.22 -5.62
C PRO A 48 3.11 7.60 -6.76
N PRO A 49 3.77 6.61 -7.40
CA PRO A 49 4.63 6.88 -8.54
C PRO A 49 3.83 7.43 -9.73
N PRO A 50 4.49 8.17 -10.65
CA PRO A 50 3.84 8.66 -11.86
C PRO A 50 3.43 7.50 -12.78
N PRO A 51 2.41 7.71 -13.66
CA PRO A 51 2.02 6.71 -14.63
C PRO A 51 3.16 6.42 -15.64
N PRO A 52 3.17 5.22 -16.27
CA PRO A 52 4.15 4.89 -17.29
C PRO A 52 4.00 5.79 -18.53
N PRO A 53 5.07 5.97 -19.32
CA PRO A 53 5.02 6.73 -20.56
C PRO A 53 4.09 6.05 -21.59
N PRO A 54 3.54 6.83 -22.55
CA PRO A 54 2.72 6.27 -23.62
C PRO A 54 3.54 5.34 -24.53
N PRO A 55 2.88 4.40 -25.23
CA PRO A 55 3.56 3.52 -26.17
C PRO A 55 4.16 4.31 -27.35
N PRO A 56 5.22 3.78 -27.99
CA PRO A 56 5.81 4.40 -29.17
C PRO A 56 4.80 4.45 -30.34
N PRO A 57 4.94 5.43 -31.26
CA PRO A 57 4.09 5.50 -32.44
C PRO A 57 4.30 4.28 -33.35
N PRO A 58 3.29 3.92 -34.17
CA PRO A 58 3.41 2.81 -35.10
C PRO A 58 4.50 3.07 -36.16
N PRO A 59 5.11 2.02 -36.73
CA PRO A 59 6.10 2.18 -37.78
C PRO A 59 5.49 2.84 -39.03
N PRO A 60 6.30 3.58 -39.82
CA PRO A 60 5.82 4.17 -41.05
C PRO A 60 5.42 3.08 -42.07
N PRO A 61 4.48 3.37 -42.98
CA PRO A 61 4.05 2.41 -43.99
C PRO A 61 5.21 2.04 -44.93
N PRO A 62 5.21 0.82 -45.50
CA PRO A 62 6.24 0.38 -46.42
C PRO A 62 6.27 1.27 -47.67
N ARG A 63 7.46 1.79 -48.00
CA ARG A 63 7.66 2.57 -49.23
C ARG A 63 7.61 1.65 -50.45
N HIS A 64 6.49 1.66 -51.18
CA HIS A 64 6.41 0.97 -52.47
C HIS A 64 7.39 1.58 -53.48
N ARG A 65 8.51 0.89 -53.73
CA ARG A 65 9.44 1.24 -54.82
C ARG A 65 8.70 1.08 -56.15
N ARG A 66 8.32 2.19 -56.78
CA ARG A 66 7.83 2.20 -58.16
C ARG A 66 8.92 1.63 -59.08
N ARG A 67 8.77 0.36 -59.48
CA ARG A 67 9.63 -0.30 -60.46
C ARG A 67 9.57 0.50 -61.75
N ARG A 68 10.61 1.29 -62.03
CA ARG A 68 10.79 1.93 -63.35
C ARG A 68 10.95 0.78 -64.35
N ARG A 69 9.91 0.52 -65.15
CA ARG A 69 9.94 -0.43 -66.27
C ARG A 69 11.12 -0.03 -67.16
N ARG A 70 12.21 -0.80 -67.13
CA ARG A 70 13.34 -0.66 -68.06
C ARG A 70 12.84 -1.04 -69.47
N ARG A 71 12.21 -0.09 -70.16
CA ARG A 71 12.23 -0.01 -71.63
C ARG A 71 13.68 0.29 -72.03
N ARG A 72 14.41 -0.72 -72.52
CA ARG A 72 15.65 -0.64 -73.33
C ARG A 72 16.15 -2.09 -73.47
N GLN A 73 15.65 -2.85 -74.45
CA GLN A 73 16.11 -2.86 -75.84
C GLN A 73 17.51 -3.50 -75.96
N ARG A 74 17.50 -4.79 -76.25
CA ARG A 74 18.55 -5.63 -76.88
C ARG A 74 17.73 -6.73 -77.56
N MET A 75 17.33 -6.65 -78.85
CA MET A 75 18.15 -6.49 -80.07
C MET A 75 19.38 -7.38 -79.99
#